data_AF-A0A964IPN5-F1
#
_entry.id   AF-A0A964IPN5-F1
#
_cell.length_a   1.000
_cell.length_b   1.000
_cell.length_c   1.000
_cell.angle_alpha   90.00
_cell.angle_beta   90.00
_cell.angle_gamma   90.00
#
_symmetry.space_group_name_H-M   'P 1'
#
loop_
_entity.id
_entity.type
_entity.pdbx_description
1 polymer ?
#
loop_
_entity_poly.entity_id
_entity_poly.type
_entity_poly.pdbx_seq_one_letter_code
_entity_poly.pdbx_strand_id
1 'polypeptide(L)'
;RRTGTGDLYLGAASRPGAETLLLASPQQKIPTDWSADGRFLLYDSIDPQTNRDLWVLPMEGDPTPRVFLKTPFNEAYGTFSPDGRWVAYESNESGRSEIYIRPFTGAGAPGAGATATAGQWQVSTAGGMFPRWRSDGRELYYLSPSGALMAASVTVTGTSVAPGAPVVLFPTRVFGGGADVGQGRQYDVTRDGRLLINTVLDEAGAPITLLQNWRPPADQ
;
A
#
# COMPACT_ATOMS: atom_id res chain seq x y z
N ARG A 1 -8.18 6.02 -26.36
CA ARG A 1 -7.18 5.05 -25.84
C ARG A 1 -6.13 5.86 -25.10
N ARG A 2 -5.89 5.61 -23.81
CA ARG A 2 -4.88 6.36 -23.04
C ARG A 2 -3.50 6.02 -23.61
N THR A 3 -2.66 7.02 -23.87
CA THR A 3 -1.38 6.88 -24.59
C THR A 3 -0.15 7.01 -23.69
N GLY A 4 -0.34 7.18 -22.38
CA GLY A 4 0.73 7.35 -21.39
C GLY A 4 1.27 6.02 -20.85
N THR A 5 2.42 6.09 -20.18
CA THR A 5 3.17 4.96 -19.59
C THR A 5 2.64 4.50 -18.22
N GLY A 6 1.42 4.90 -17.86
CA GLY A 6 0.79 4.62 -16.56
C GLY A 6 0.54 5.90 -15.75
N ASP A 7 -0.26 6.82 -16.28
CA ASP A 7 -0.62 8.07 -15.61
C ASP A 7 -1.67 7.86 -14.52
N LEU A 8 -1.71 8.79 -13.55
CA LEU A 8 -2.70 8.77 -12.47
C LEU A 8 -3.95 9.53 -12.88
N TYR A 9 -5.11 8.91 -12.69
CA TYR A 9 -6.43 9.52 -12.92
C TYR A 9 -7.28 9.37 -11.65
N LEU A 10 -8.15 10.35 -11.41
CA LEU A 10 -9.15 10.33 -10.35
C LEU A 10 -10.54 10.21 -10.96
N GLY A 11 -11.33 9.25 -10.48
CA GLY A 11 -12.73 9.10 -10.88
C GLY A 11 -13.59 8.79 -9.66
N ALA A 12 -14.82 9.29 -9.65
CA ALA A 12 -15.78 8.93 -8.64
C ALA A 12 -16.33 7.52 -8.92
N ALA A 13 -16.28 6.62 -7.93
CA ALA A 13 -16.83 5.27 -8.07
C ALA A 13 -18.33 5.26 -8.44
N SER A 14 -19.08 6.28 -8.01
CA SER A 14 -20.51 6.46 -8.32
C SER A 14 -20.78 6.95 -9.76
N ARG A 15 -19.76 7.41 -10.49
CA ARG A 15 -19.87 7.89 -11.87
C ARG A 15 -18.74 7.31 -12.73
N PRO A 16 -18.83 6.03 -13.12
CA PRO A 16 -17.86 5.40 -14.00
C PRO A 16 -17.71 6.20 -15.30
N GLY A 17 -16.46 6.39 -15.76
CA GLY A 17 -16.14 7.07 -17.02
C GLY A 17 -15.95 8.60 -16.92
N ALA A 18 -16.24 9.21 -15.78
CA ALA A 18 -15.90 10.61 -15.50
C ALA A 18 -14.58 10.69 -14.72
N GLU A 19 -13.46 10.51 -15.42
CA GLU A 19 -12.11 10.52 -14.84
C GLU A 19 -11.37 11.81 -15.19
N THR A 20 -10.63 12.38 -14.24
CA THR A 20 -9.75 13.54 -14.43
C THR A 20 -8.29 13.11 -14.32
N LEU A 21 -7.44 13.59 -15.23
CA LEU A 21 -6.00 13.37 -15.16
C LEU A 21 -5.44 14.09 -13.92
N LEU A 22 -4.78 13.35 -13.02
CA LEU A 22 -4.10 13.90 -11.85
C LEU A 22 -2.62 14.15 -12.12
N LEU A 23 -1.94 13.19 -12.74
CA LEU A 23 -0.49 13.26 -12.93
C LEU A 23 -0.03 12.53 -14.19
N ALA A 24 0.46 13.30 -15.16
CA ALA A 24 1.12 12.80 -16.36
C ALA A 24 2.64 13.02 -16.30
N SER A 25 3.41 12.01 -16.69
CA SER A 25 4.88 12.07 -16.82
C SER A 25 5.39 10.83 -17.57
N PRO A 26 6.66 10.82 -18.03
CA PRO A 26 7.22 9.67 -18.75
C PRO A 26 7.35 8.39 -17.91
N GLN A 27 7.47 8.52 -16.59
CA GLN A 27 7.57 7.39 -15.66
C GLN A 27 6.22 6.71 -15.44
N GLN A 28 6.23 5.38 -15.34
CA GLN A 28 5.08 4.61 -14.90
C GLN A 28 4.82 4.89 -13.42
N LYS A 29 3.55 5.12 -13.04
CA LYS A 29 3.14 5.24 -11.65
C LYS A 29 2.16 4.15 -11.27
N ILE A 30 2.27 3.69 -10.03
CA ILE A 30 1.35 2.72 -9.44
C ILE A 30 0.86 3.31 -8.11
N PRO A 31 -0.42 3.73 -8.00
CA PRO A 31 -0.95 4.24 -6.73
C PRO A 31 -1.02 3.10 -5.71
N THR A 32 -0.62 3.37 -4.47
CA THR A 32 -0.47 2.34 -3.43
C THR A 32 -1.32 2.58 -2.20
N ASP A 33 -1.55 3.84 -1.81
CA ASP A 33 -2.40 4.19 -0.67
C ASP A 33 -2.84 5.66 -0.66
N TRP A 34 -3.94 5.93 0.03
CA TRP A 34 -4.37 7.29 0.38
C TRP A 34 -4.12 7.54 1.86
N SER A 35 -3.71 8.74 2.23
CA SER A 35 -3.72 9.12 3.64
C SER A 35 -5.16 9.11 4.17
N ALA A 36 -5.34 8.77 5.45
CA ALA A 36 -6.68 8.64 6.05
C ALA A 36 -7.50 9.93 5.99
N ASP A 37 -6.84 11.09 5.93
CA ASP A 37 -7.44 12.41 5.77
C ASP A 37 -7.66 12.82 4.30
N GLY A 38 -7.28 11.98 3.34
CA GLY A 38 -7.45 12.22 1.90
C GLY A 38 -6.50 13.24 1.28
N ARG A 39 -5.59 13.84 2.05
CA ARG A 39 -4.72 14.93 1.59
C ARG A 39 -3.53 14.47 0.75
N PHE A 40 -3.18 13.19 0.79
CA PHE A 40 -2.01 12.65 0.13
C PHE A 40 -2.33 11.32 -0.56
N LEU A 41 -1.83 11.17 -1.78
CA LEU A 41 -1.76 9.91 -2.51
C LEU A 41 -0.32 9.43 -2.53
N LEU A 42 -0.07 8.25 -1.99
CA LEU A 42 1.22 7.56 -2.09
C LEU A 42 1.22 6.69 -3.36
N TYR A 43 2.33 6.74 -4.09
CA TYR A 43 2.50 5.96 -5.30
C TYR A 43 3.96 5.58 -5.52
N ASP A 44 4.14 4.49 -6.24
CA ASP A 44 5.46 4.05 -6.67
C ASP A 44 5.71 4.60 -8.07
N SER A 45 6.89 5.16 -8.31
CA SER A 45 7.33 5.64 -9.62
C SER A 45 8.44 4.73 -10.14
N ILE A 46 8.29 4.22 -11.36
CA ILE A 46 9.32 3.39 -12.00
C ILE A 46 10.11 4.26 -12.96
N ASP A 47 11.38 4.46 -12.64
CA ASP A 47 12.35 5.20 -13.44
C ASP A 47 13.44 4.25 -13.97
N PRO A 48 13.78 4.29 -15.27
CA PRO A 48 14.84 3.44 -15.83
C PRO A 48 16.23 3.64 -15.20
N GLN A 49 16.49 4.80 -14.56
CA GLN A 49 17.78 5.14 -13.96
C GLN A 49 17.86 4.80 -12.47
N THR A 50 16.75 4.94 -11.73
CA THR A 50 16.74 4.78 -10.26
C THR A 50 15.89 3.61 -9.76
N ASN A 51 15.33 2.81 -10.68
CA ASN A 51 14.40 1.73 -10.40
C ASN A 51 13.08 2.24 -9.81
N ARG A 52 12.54 1.59 -8.77
CA ARG A 52 11.24 1.92 -8.18
C ARG A 52 11.44 2.77 -6.93
N ASP A 53 10.93 4.00 -6.96
CA ASP A 53 10.99 4.98 -5.87
C ASP A 53 9.59 5.27 -5.31
N LEU A 54 9.50 5.73 -4.06
CA LEU A 54 8.24 6.16 -3.45
C LEU A 54 8.05 7.67 -3.52
N TRP A 55 6.86 8.06 -3.96
CA TRP A 55 6.47 9.46 -4.15
C TRP A 55 5.11 9.73 -3.53
N VAL A 56 4.91 10.98 -3.14
CA VAL A 56 3.63 11.47 -2.62
C VAL A 56 3.12 12.60 -3.49
N LEU A 57 1.86 12.50 -3.88
CA LEU A 57 1.11 13.53 -4.57
C LEU A 57 0.18 14.24 -3.56
N PRO A 58 0.35 15.54 -3.29
CA PRO A 58 -0.65 16.32 -2.56
C PRO A 58 -1.96 16.38 -3.35
N MET A 59 -3.08 16.16 -2.67
CA MET A 59 -4.42 16.14 -3.25
C MET A 59 -5.18 17.45 -3.03
N GLU A 60 -4.58 18.37 -2.27
CA GLU A 60 -5.09 19.72 -1.98
C GLU A 60 -3.95 20.73 -2.08
N GLY A 61 -4.27 21.97 -2.46
CA GLY A 61 -3.27 23.04 -2.61
C GLY A 61 -2.39 22.85 -3.84
N ASP A 62 -1.06 22.95 -3.66
CA ASP A 62 -0.06 22.74 -4.73
C ASP A 62 0.10 21.24 -5.02
N PRO A 63 -0.35 20.75 -6.21
CA PRO A 63 -0.34 19.33 -6.55
C PRO A 63 1.02 18.86 -7.09
N THR A 64 2.11 19.57 -6.79
CA THR A 64 3.46 19.17 -7.20
C THR A 64 3.87 17.87 -6.48
N PRO A 65 4.18 16.78 -7.22
CA PRO A 65 4.63 15.53 -6.62
C PRO A 65 5.94 15.70 -5.86
N ARG A 66 6.08 14.98 -4.76
CA ARG A 66 7.24 15.06 -3.87
C ARG A 66 7.85 13.68 -3.69
N VAL A 67 9.18 13.61 -3.74
CA VAL A 67 9.91 12.40 -3.38
C VAL A 67 9.67 12.11 -1.91
N PHE A 68 9.18 10.92 -1.60
CA PHE A 68 9.11 10.42 -0.22
C PHE A 68 10.38 9.64 0.13
N LEU A 69 10.75 8.68 -0.72
CA LEU A 69 11.95 7.89 -0.58
C LEU A 69 12.51 7.55 -1.96
N LYS A 70 13.79 7.84 -2.14
CA LYS A 70 14.53 7.57 -3.37
C LYS A 70 15.96 7.20 -3.00
N THR A 71 16.32 5.94 -3.20
CA THR A 71 17.66 5.44 -2.91
C THR A 71 18.16 4.56 -4.06
N PRO A 72 19.37 3.97 -3.99
CA PRO A 72 19.80 2.96 -4.96
C PRO A 72 19.00 1.65 -4.94
N PHE A 73 18.13 1.46 -3.94
CA PHE A 73 17.33 0.26 -3.74
C PHE A 73 15.95 0.41 -4.39
N ASN A 74 15.21 -0.70 -4.49
CA ASN A 74 13.80 -0.65 -4.85
C ASN A 74 12.98 -0.33 -3.60
N GLU A 75 12.07 0.62 -3.70
CA GLU A 75 11.06 0.91 -2.69
C GLU A 75 9.65 0.87 -3.30
N ALA A 76 8.75 0.13 -2.68
CA ALA A 76 7.45 -0.17 -3.26
C ALA A 76 6.35 -0.37 -2.22
N TYR A 77 5.11 -0.37 -2.70
CA TYR A 77 3.92 -0.79 -1.95
C TYR A 77 3.75 -0.07 -0.61
N GLY A 78 4.13 1.20 -0.59
CA GLY A 78 3.98 2.05 0.60
C GLY A 78 2.53 2.10 1.09
N THR A 79 2.35 2.26 2.40
CA THR A 79 1.06 2.48 3.04
C THR A 79 1.21 3.41 4.24
N PHE A 80 0.29 4.36 4.37
CA PHE A 80 0.25 5.28 5.49
C PHE A 80 -0.26 4.55 6.74
N SER A 81 0.33 4.86 7.90
CA SER A 81 -0.30 4.50 9.17
C SER A 81 -1.65 5.22 9.31
N PRO A 82 -2.61 4.66 10.08
CA PRO A 82 -3.92 5.28 10.25
C PRO A 82 -3.90 6.71 10.82
N ASP A 83 -2.86 7.04 11.59
CA ASP A 83 -2.63 8.39 12.15
C ASP A 83 -1.88 9.33 11.18
N GLY A 84 -1.49 8.85 10.00
CA GLY A 84 -0.76 9.61 8.99
C GLY A 84 0.66 10.01 9.37
N ARG A 85 1.24 9.44 10.43
CA ARG A 85 2.58 9.81 10.93
C ARG A 85 3.70 8.95 10.38
N TRP A 86 3.38 7.79 9.83
CA TRP A 86 4.34 6.79 9.38
C TRP A 86 3.97 6.27 8.00
N VAL A 87 4.97 5.82 7.26
CA VAL A 87 4.78 4.99 6.07
C VAL A 87 5.48 3.66 6.31
N ALA A 88 4.74 2.57 6.15
CA ALA A 88 5.32 1.24 6.00
C ALA A 88 5.51 0.96 4.51
N TYR A 89 6.61 0.33 4.13
CA TYR A 89 6.94 0.06 2.74
C TYR A 89 7.81 -1.18 2.58
N GLU A 90 7.82 -1.73 1.37
CA GLU A 90 8.72 -2.80 0.97
C GLU A 90 10.02 -2.21 0.40
N SER A 91 11.17 -2.75 0.80
CA SER A 91 12.44 -2.42 0.17
C SER A 91 13.40 -3.60 0.13
N ASN A 92 14.29 -3.62 -0.87
CA ASN A 92 15.34 -4.62 -0.99
C ASN A 92 16.70 -4.18 -0.42
N GLU A 93 16.75 -3.13 0.39
CA GLU A 93 18.00 -2.55 0.93
C GLU A 93 18.86 -3.52 1.76
N SER A 94 18.26 -4.57 2.35
CA SER A 94 19.00 -5.64 3.05
C SER A 94 19.47 -6.78 2.13
N GLY A 95 19.34 -6.63 0.81
CA GLY A 95 19.64 -7.67 -0.18
C GLY A 95 18.46 -8.60 -0.51
N ARG A 96 17.28 -8.38 0.08
CA ARG A 96 16.01 -9.06 -0.21
C ARG A 96 14.84 -8.15 0.18
N SER A 97 13.66 -8.33 -0.38
CA SER A 97 12.47 -7.57 0.03
C SER A 97 12.19 -7.79 1.51
N GLU A 98 12.20 -6.71 2.28
CA GLU A 98 11.80 -6.62 3.67
C GLU A 98 10.85 -5.43 3.85
N ILE A 99 10.13 -5.44 4.96
CA ILE A 99 9.21 -4.38 5.34
C ILE A 99 9.88 -3.44 6.30
N TYR A 100 9.75 -2.14 6.04
CA TYR A 100 10.30 -1.07 6.85
C TYR A 100 9.24 -0.06 7.21
N ILE A 101 9.41 0.64 8.32
CA ILE A 101 8.62 1.81 8.72
C ILE A 101 9.54 3.03 8.78
N ARG A 102 9.06 4.16 8.25
CA ARG A 102 9.71 5.48 8.35
C ARG A 102 8.70 6.58 8.70
N PRO A 103 9.13 7.69 9.33
CA PRO A 103 8.27 8.84 9.57
C PRO A 103 7.78 9.44 8.25
N PHE A 104 6.54 9.92 8.22
CA PHE A 104 6.01 10.75 7.15
C PHE A 104 6.08 12.22 7.54
N THR A 105 6.93 12.99 6.85
CA THR A 105 7.16 14.42 7.13
C THR A 105 6.80 15.34 5.96
N GLY A 106 5.92 14.89 5.05
CA GLY A 106 5.42 15.73 3.96
C GLY A 106 4.87 17.07 4.48
N ALA A 107 4.94 18.13 3.69
CA ALA A 107 4.38 19.42 4.12
C ALA A 107 2.88 19.26 4.45
N GLY A 108 2.48 19.64 5.67
CA GLY A 108 1.12 19.42 6.17
C GLY A 108 0.89 18.06 6.84
N ALA A 109 1.86 17.14 6.84
CA ALA A 109 1.83 15.95 7.67
C ALA A 109 1.87 16.33 9.17
N PRO A 110 1.25 15.55 10.07
CA PRO A 110 1.37 15.78 11.50
C PRO A 110 2.85 15.76 11.93
N GLY A 111 3.37 16.89 12.42
CA GLY A 111 4.78 17.05 12.81
C GLY A 111 5.73 17.56 11.71
N ALA A 112 5.20 18.02 10.56
CA ALA A 112 5.98 18.68 9.51
C ALA A 112 6.67 19.94 10.05
N GLY A 113 8.00 19.88 10.21
CA GLY A 113 8.83 20.89 10.87
C GLY A 113 10.01 20.29 11.62
N ALA A 114 9.90 19.01 12.02
CA ALA A 114 11.06 18.21 12.40
C ALA A 114 11.78 17.75 11.13
N THR A 115 13.06 18.09 10.98
CA THR A 115 13.96 17.46 10.02
C THR A 115 14.03 15.97 10.34
N ALA A 116 13.21 15.14 9.70
CA ALA A 116 13.27 13.69 9.84
C ALA A 116 14.48 13.14 9.08
N THR A 117 15.65 13.41 9.63
CA THR A 117 16.87 12.64 9.40
C THR A 117 17.13 11.84 10.67
N ALA A 118 16.32 10.79 10.91
CA ALA A 118 16.67 9.59 11.69
C ALA A 118 15.40 8.84 12.08
N GLY A 119 15.19 7.67 11.49
CA GLY A 119 14.12 6.76 11.89
C GLY A 119 13.75 5.85 10.75
N GLN A 120 14.36 4.67 10.71
CA GLN A 120 13.91 3.56 9.88
C GLN A 120 13.93 2.33 10.78
N TRP A 121 12.84 1.58 10.77
CA TRP A 121 12.71 0.37 11.57
C TRP A 121 12.30 -0.77 10.68
N GLN A 122 13.17 -1.78 10.59
CA GLN A 122 12.86 -3.01 9.90
C GLN A 122 11.84 -3.81 10.70
N VAL A 123 10.77 -4.23 10.04
CA VAL A 123 9.65 -4.99 10.62
C VAL A 123 9.83 -6.48 10.37
N SER A 124 10.04 -6.88 9.13
CA SER A 124 10.22 -8.28 8.77
C SER A 124 11.69 -8.71 8.87
N THR A 125 11.94 -9.95 9.25
CA THR A 125 13.30 -10.47 9.51
C THR A 125 13.70 -11.62 8.58
N ALA A 126 12.74 -12.16 7.81
CA ALA A 126 12.91 -13.32 6.93
C ALA A 126 12.23 -13.11 5.57
N GLY A 127 12.24 -11.86 5.10
CA GLY A 127 11.55 -11.41 3.90
C GLY A 127 10.12 -10.95 4.18
N GLY A 128 9.65 -10.00 3.38
CA GLY A 128 8.27 -9.52 3.44
C GLY A 128 7.90 -8.65 2.26
N MET A 129 6.62 -8.69 1.88
CA MET A 129 6.06 -7.92 0.77
C MET A 129 4.64 -7.43 1.07
N PHE A 130 4.21 -6.41 0.34
CA PHE A 130 2.85 -5.85 0.40
C PHE A 130 2.38 -5.50 1.84
N PRO A 131 3.05 -4.58 2.54
CA PRO A 131 2.67 -4.25 3.91
C PRO A 131 1.28 -3.61 3.96
N ARG A 132 0.52 -3.90 5.02
CA ARG A 132 -0.76 -3.26 5.35
C ARG A 132 -0.90 -3.04 6.85
N TRP A 133 -1.21 -1.81 7.23
CA TRP A 133 -1.55 -1.49 8.61
C TRP A 133 -2.90 -2.08 8.99
N ARG A 134 -2.99 -2.61 10.20
CA ARG A 134 -4.27 -2.72 10.89
C ARG A 134 -4.79 -1.31 11.18
N SER A 135 -6.12 -1.16 11.19
CA SER A 135 -6.81 0.13 11.34
C SER A 135 -6.50 0.89 12.63
N ASP A 136 -6.03 0.22 13.67
CA ASP A 136 -5.63 0.85 14.94
C ASP A 136 -4.15 1.27 14.99
N GLY A 137 -3.38 0.96 13.93
CA GLY A 137 -1.96 1.31 13.80
C GLY A 137 -1.03 0.50 14.72
N ARG A 138 -1.51 -0.57 15.37
CA ARG A 138 -0.73 -1.37 16.32
C ARG A 138 -0.19 -2.66 15.75
N GLU A 139 -0.49 -2.96 14.50
CA GLU A 139 -0.09 -4.20 13.85
C GLU A 139 0.10 -3.94 12.35
N LEU A 140 1.11 -4.59 11.79
CA LEU A 140 1.40 -4.57 10.36
C LEU A 140 1.32 -5.99 9.83
N TYR A 141 0.48 -6.18 8.82
CA TYR A 141 0.39 -7.42 8.05
C TYR A 141 1.29 -7.34 6.81
N TYR A 142 1.83 -8.47 6.39
CA TYR A 142 2.59 -8.60 5.15
C TYR A 142 2.63 -10.06 4.71
N LEU A 143 3.00 -10.34 3.46
CA LEU A 143 3.23 -11.72 3.01
C LEU A 143 4.72 -12.09 3.14
N SER A 144 5.00 -13.29 3.62
CA SER A 144 6.34 -13.87 3.56
C SER A 144 6.70 -14.27 2.11
N PRO A 145 7.98 -14.56 1.81
CA PRO A 145 8.37 -15.10 0.51
C PRO A 145 7.64 -16.40 0.12
N SER A 146 7.22 -17.19 1.10
CA SER A 146 6.42 -18.42 0.91
C SER A 146 4.92 -18.18 0.78
N GLY A 147 4.48 -16.92 0.76
CA GLY A 147 3.07 -16.55 0.67
C GLY A 147 2.29 -16.74 1.98
N ALA A 148 2.94 -16.96 3.13
CA ALA A 148 2.24 -16.97 4.40
C ALA A 148 1.88 -15.54 4.82
N LEU A 149 0.70 -15.35 5.40
CA LEU A 149 0.35 -14.07 6.00
C LEU A 149 1.04 -13.94 7.35
N MET A 150 1.79 -12.87 7.49
CA MET A 150 2.57 -12.51 8.67
C MET A 150 1.92 -11.32 9.37
N ALA A 151 2.13 -11.22 10.68
CA ALA A 151 1.78 -10.05 11.48
C ALA A 151 2.96 -9.66 12.37
N ALA A 152 3.21 -8.36 12.51
CA ALA A 152 4.13 -7.83 13.50
C ALA A 152 3.43 -6.72 14.29
N SER A 153 3.50 -6.79 15.62
CA SER A 153 3.00 -5.69 16.46
C SER A 153 3.86 -4.44 16.26
N VAL A 154 3.26 -3.26 16.36
CA VAL A 154 3.94 -1.98 16.25
C VAL A 154 3.66 -1.16 17.50
N THR A 155 4.73 -0.81 18.23
CA THR A 155 4.65 0.09 19.39
C THR A 155 5.25 1.44 19.01
N VAL A 156 4.52 2.53 19.24
CA VAL A 156 4.99 3.89 18.97
C VAL A 156 5.21 4.64 20.28
N THR A 157 6.41 5.18 20.48
CA THR A 157 6.77 5.98 21.65
C THR A 157 7.38 7.30 21.19
N GLY A 158 6.60 8.38 21.25
CA GLY A 158 7.02 9.70 20.76
C GLY A 158 7.26 9.69 19.25
N THR A 159 8.52 9.83 18.84
CA THR A 159 8.99 9.78 17.44
C THR A 159 9.74 8.49 17.11
N SER A 160 9.64 7.47 17.96
CA SER A 160 10.25 6.16 17.74
C SER A 160 9.19 5.09 17.51
N VAL A 161 9.53 4.11 16.67
CA VAL A 161 8.74 2.91 16.42
C VAL A 161 9.53 1.70 16.90
N ALA A 162 8.85 0.74 17.52
CA ALA A 162 9.40 -0.54 17.91
C ALA A 162 8.51 -1.66 17.33
N PRO A 163 8.92 -2.25 16.19
CA PRO A 163 8.29 -3.47 15.69
C PRO A 163 8.57 -4.64 16.65
N GLY A 164 7.55 -5.44 16.92
CA GLY A 164 7.69 -6.71 17.64
C GLY A 164 8.16 -7.82 16.70
N ALA A 165 8.49 -8.97 17.29
CA ALA A 165 8.85 -10.16 16.51
C ALA A 165 7.67 -10.58 15.61
N PRO A 166 7.88 -10.74 14.28
CA PRO A 166 6.81 -11.19 13.41
C PRO A 166 6.37 -12.62 13.71
N VAL A 167 5.06 -12.85 13.60
CA VAL A 167 4.44 -14.16 13.76
C VAL A 167 3.71 -14.56 12.47
N VAL A 168 3.68 -15.85 12.19
CA VAL A 168 2.86 -16.40 11.11
C VAL A 168 1.42 -16.44 11.61
N LEU A 169 0.48 -15.88 10.84
CA LEU A 169 -0.95 -16.04 11.11
C LEU A 169 -1.46 -17.35 10.50
N PHE A 170 -1.24 -17.53 9.19
CA PHE A 170 -1.62 -18.73 8.45
C PHE A 170 -0.99 -18.72 7.05
N PRO A 171 -0.81 -19.90 6.41
CA PRO A 171 -0.44 -19.97 4.99
C PRO A 171 -1.57 -19.45 4.10
N THR A 172 -1.25 -18.66 3.06
CA THR A 172 -2.23 -18.29 2.04
C THR A 172 -2.06 -19.15 0.79
N ARG A 173 -3.02 -19.03 -0.14
CA ARG A 173 -2.94 -19.63 -1.48
C ARG A 173 -3.06 -18.56 -2.55
N VAL A 174 -2.40 -17.42 -2.32
CA VAL A 174 -2.33 -16.35 -3.31
C VAL A 174 -1.74 -16.87 -4.62
N PHE A 175 -2.30 -16.43 -5.74
CA PHE A 175 -1.86 -16.84 -7.07
C PHE A 175 -0.37 -16.53 -7.25
N GLY A 176 0.42 -17.48 -7.76
CA GLY A 176 1.89 -17.35 -7.90
C GLY A 176 2.71 -17.82 -6.68
N GLY A 177 2.08 -18.22 -5.57
CA GLY A 177 2.75 -18.92 -4.46
C GLY A 177 3.77 -18.09 -3.66
N GLY A 178 3.81 -16.77 -3.85
CA GLY A 178 4.80 -15.88 -3.24
C GLY A 178 4.92 -14.55 -3.98
N ALA A 179 6.13 -13.99 -3.97
CA ALA A 179 6.57 -12.68 -4.50
C ALA A 179 6.39 -12.46 -6.02
N ASP A 180 5.30 -12.93 -6.63
CA ASP A 180 5.04 -12.67 -8.04
C ASP A 180 4.60 -11.21 -8.21
N VAL A 181 5.61 -10.32 -8.22
CA VAL A 181 5.50 -8.86 -8.33
C VAL A 181 4.76 -8.39 -9.58
N GLY A 182 4.50 -9.29 -10.54
CA GLY A 182 3.71 -9.00 -11.75
C GLY A 182 2.21 -8.86 -11.52
N GLN A 183 1.67 -9.40 -10.41
CA GLN A 183 0.23 -9.39 -10.12
C GLN A 183 -0.18 -8.29 -9.12
N GLY A 184 0.79 -7.60 -8.51
CA GLY A 184 0.52 -6.59 -7.48
C GLY A 184 -0.03 -7.17 -6.18
N ARG A 185 -0.53 -6.29 -5.30
CA ARG A 185 -1.03 -6.63 -3.96
C ARG A 185 -2.20 -7.63 -4.03
N GLN A 186 -2.05 -8.80 -3.39
CA GLN A 186 -3.01 -9.92 -3.44
C GLN A 186 -3.97 -10.02 -2.24
N TYR A 187 -3.86 -9.10 -1.28
CA TYR A 187 -4.76 -9.06 -0.13
C TYR A 187 -5.00 -7.64 0.38
N ASP A 188 -6.09 -7.46 1.12
CA ASP A 188 -6.44 -6.24 1.83
C ASP A 188 -7.03 -6.57 3.21
N VAL A 189 -7.02 -5.60 4.11
CA VAL A 189 -7.49 -5.68 5.48
C VAL A 189 -8.57 -4.62 5.68
N THR A 190 -9.74 -5.03 6.16
CA THR A 190 -10.83 -4.12 6.49
C THR A 190 -10.58 -3.41 7.83
N ARG A 191 -11.33 -2.34 8.11
CA ARG A 191 -11.20 -1.60 9.37
C ARG A 191 -11.47 -2.43 10.62
N ASP A 192 -12.27 -3.48 10.52
CA ASP A 192 -12.55 -4.42 11.61
C ASP A 192 -11.59 -5.63 11.64
N GLY A 193 -10.52 -5.61 10.84
CA GLY A 193 -9.46 -6.62 10.86
C GLY A 193 -9.76 -7.89 10.07
N ARG A 194 -10.82 -7.92 9.25
CA ARG A 194 -11.08 -9.02 8.32
C ARG A 194 -10.17 -8.89 7.10
N LEU A 195 -9.85 -10.04 6.50
CA LEU A 195 -8.93 -10.13 5.37
C LEU A 195 -9.70 -10.49 4.10
N LEU A 196 -9.43 -9.76 3.03
CA LEU A 196 -9.79 -10.13 1.67
C LEU A 196 -8.53 -10.65 0.98
N ILE A 197 -8.55 -11.87 0.47
CA ILE A 197 -7.39 -12.52 -0.14
C ILE A 197 -7.80 -13.09 -1.49
N ASN A 198 -7.06 -12.73 -2.55
CA ASN A 198 -7.20 -13.36 -3.86
C ASN A 198 -6.57 -14.74 -3.82
N THR A 199 -7.39 -15.77 -3.62
CA THR A 199 -6.95 -17.16 -3.45
C THR A 199 -7.23 -17.98 -4.70
N VAL A 200 -6.31 -18.88 -5.07
CA VAL A 200 -6.60 -19.93 -6.05
C VAL A 200 -7.49 -20.96 -5.39
N LEU A 201 -8.60 -21.31 -6.05
CA LEU A 201 -9.50 -22.39 -5.64
C LEU A 201 -9.17 -23.62 -6.47
N ASP A 202 -9.14 -24.81 -5.85
CA ASP A 202 -8.85 -26.08 -6.55
C ASP A 202 -9.95 -26.50 -7.53
N GLU A 203 -11.14 -25.89 -7.45
CA GLU A 203 -12.22 -26.05 -8.41
C GLU A 203 -12.92 -24.71 -8.68
N ALA A 204 -13.49 -24.56 -9.89
CA ALA A 204 -14.19 -23.37 -10.32
C ALA A 204 -15.30 -23.00 -9.32
N GLY A 205 -15.04 -21.99 -8.48
CA GLY A 205 -16.02 -21.47 -7.55
C GLY A 205 -17.30 -21.09 -8.29
N ALA A 206 -18.45 -21.44 -7.71
CA ALA A 206 -19.75 -21.08 -8.26
C ALA A 206 -19.79 -19.60 -8.67
N PRO A 207 -20.42 -19.25 -9.80
CA PRO A 207 -20.31 -17.92 -10.39
C PRO A 207 -20.71 -16.83 -9.40
N ILE A 208 -19.92 -15.74 -9.36
CA ILE A 208 -20.33 -14.51 -8.67
C ILE A 208 -21.57 -13.99 -9.40
N THR A 209 -22.72 -14.04 -8.73
CA THR A 209 -23.96 -13.45 -9.24
C THR A 209 -24.06 -12.03 -8.69
N LEU A 210 -23.79 -11.03 -9.55
CA LEU A 210 -24.03 -9.63 -9.22
C LEU A 210 -25.48 -9.27 -9.61
N LEU A 211 -26.34 -9.08 -8.62
CA LEU A 211 -27.68 -8.54 -8.81
C LEU A 211 -27.62 -7.02 -8.71
N GLN A 212 -27.71 -6.33 -9.85
CA GLN A 212 -27.92 -4.87 -9.89
C GLN A 212 -29.41 -4.56 -9.99
N ASN A 213 -29.87 -3.54 -9.26
CA ASN A 213 -31.25 -3.04 -9.28
C ASN A 213 -32.33 -4.05 -8.85
N TRP A 214 -32.01 -4.96 -7.92
CA TRP A 214 -33.01 -5.89 -7.39
C TRP A 214 -34.17 -5.14 -6.72
N ARG A 215 -35.40 -5.49 -7.12
CA ARG A 215 -36.64 -5.06 -6.46
C ARG A 215 -37.32 -6.30 -5.87
N PRO A 216 -37.73 -6.28 -4.60
CA PRO A 216 -38.51 -7.38 -4.03
C PRO A 216 -39.82 -7.54 -4.82
N PRO A 217 -40.33 -8.78 -4.99
CA PRO A 217 -41.68 -9.00 -5.48
C PRO A 217 -42.68 -8.24 -4.59
N ALA A 218 -43.69 -7.62 -5.19
CA ALA A 218 -44.81 -7.10 -4.42
C ALA A 218 -45.55 -8.27 -3.79
N ASP A 219 -45.83 -8.18 -2.49
CA ASP A 219 -46.64 -9.15 -1.77
C ASP A 219 -47.99 -9.33 -2.50
N GLN A 220 -48.35 -10.57 -2.83
CA GLN A 220 -49.66 -10.91 -3.42
C GLN A 220 -50.78 -10.83 -2.40
#